data_AF-A0A1M6WZH8-F1
#
_entry.id   AF-A0A1M6WZH8-F1
#
_cell.length_a   1.000
_cell.length_b   1.000
_cell.length_c   1.000
_cell.angle_alpha   90.00
_cell.angle_beta   90.00
_cell.angle_gamma   90.00
#
_symmetry.space_group_name_H-M   'P 1'
#
loop_
_entity.id
_entity.type
_entity.pdbx_description
1 polymer ?
#
loop_
_entity_poly.entity_id
_entity_poly.type
_entity_poly.pdbx_seq_one_letter_code
_entity_poly.pdbx_strand_id
1 'polypeptide(L)'
;MRLFIAINFNTVTRSRLLALRDELCSRSEFGNFSAPENLHLTLAFLGECDAKQTAAAKAAMDTINFEPFPISIECVGRFRRGGGDIWWAGVCEGGPLLNL
;
A
#
# COMPACT_ATOMS: atom_id res chain seq x y z
N MET A 1 11.70 -11.88 -10.30
CA MET A 1 10.94 -11.70 -9.04
C MET A 1 10.24 -10.38 -9.17
N ARG A 2 8.94 -10.32 -8.89
CA ARG A 2 8.18 -9.08 -8.99
C ARG A 2 8.43 -8.20 -7.77
N LEU A 3 8.92 -6.98 -7.99
CA LEU A 3 9.31 -6.05 -6.94
C LEU A 3 8.41 -4.81 -6.90
N PHE A 4 8.30 -4.25 -5.71
CA PHE A 4 7.70 -2.94 -5.43
C PHE A 4 8.33 -2.36 -4.16
N ILE A 5 8.19 -1.06 -3.98
CA ILE A 5 8.58 -0.32 -2.77
C ILE A 5 7.30 0.11 -2.05
N ALA A 6 7.27 -0.04 -0.73
CA ALA A 6 6.08 0.28 0.07
C ALA A 6 6.42 0.82 1.45
N ILE A 7 5.47 1.58 2.01
CA ILE A 7 5.44 1.98 3.42
C ILE A 7 4.56 0.99 4.19
N ASN A 8 5.11 0.45 5.26
CA ASN A 8 4.38 -0.40 6.19
C ASN A 8 3.63 0.44 7.22
N PHE A 9 2.47 -0.06 7.66
CA PHE A 9 1.70 0.58 8.71
C PHE A 9 2.14 0.12 10.09
N ASN A 10 2.14 1.04 11.06
CA ASN A 10 2.27 0.67 12.47
C ASN A 10 1.07 -0.17 12.93
N THR A 11 1.22 -0.84 14.08
CA THR A 11 0.20 -1.76 14.62
C THR A 11 -1.17 -1.11 14.76
N VAL A 12 -1.24 0.15 15.23
CA VAL A 12 -2.51 0.85 15.45
C VAL A 12 -3.25 1.09 14.13
N THR A 13 -2.54 1.58 13.11
CA THR A 13 -3.11 1.88 11.79
C THR A 13 -3.53 0.59 11.08
N ARG A 14 -2.68 -0.43 11.12
CA ARG A 14 -2.97 -1.75 10.56
C ARG A 14 -4.23 -2.36 11.19
N SER A 15 -4.38 -2.33 12.51
CA SER A 15 -5.57 -2.85 13.19
C SER A 15 -6.86 -2.13 12.78
N ARG A 16 -6.82 -0.80 12.60
CA ARG A 16 -7.98 -0.04 12.12
C ARG A 16 -8.37 -0.40 10.69
N LEU A 17 -7.38 -0.53 9.80
CA LEU A 17 -7.61 -0.97 8.42
C LEU A 17 -8.15 -2.40 8.35
N LEU A 18 -7.70 -3.29 9.23
CA LEU A 18 -8.22 -4.66 9.33
C LEU A 18 -9.68 -4.68 9.77
N ALA A 19 -10.05 -3.87 10.76
CA ALA A 19 -11.45 -3.76 11.18
C ALA A 19 -12.35 -3.30 10.02
N LEU A 20 -11.91 -2.30 9.24
CA LEU A 20 -12.64 -1.85 8.04
C LEU A 20 -12.74 -2.93 6.96
N ARG A 21 -11.65 -3.67 6.71
CA ARG A 21 -11.64 -4.81 5.78
C ARG A 21 -12.62 -5.91 6.23
N ASP A 22 -12.66 -6.22 7.52
CA ASP A 22 -13.50 -7.28 8.08
C ASP A 22 -14.98 -6.87 8.05
N GLU A 23 -15.28 -5.60 8.30
CA GLU A 23 -16.61 -5.04 8.08
C GLU A 23 -17.04 -5.18 6.61
N LEU A 24 -16.16 -4.82 5.67
CA LEU A 24 -16.41 -5.01 4.23
C LEU A 24 -16.63 -6.49 3.88
N CYS A 25 -15.82 -7.38 4.43
CA CYS A 25 -15.93 -8.83 4.23
C CYS A 25 -17.29 -9.35 4.70
N SER A 26 -17.73 -8.98 5.90
CA SER A 26 -19.03 -9.41 6.46
C SER A 26 -20.25 -8.95 5.64
N ARG A 27 -20.09 -7.90 4.82
CA ARG A 27 -21.13 -7.30 3.96
C ARG A 27 -21.00 -7.69 2.49
N SER A 28 -19.98 -8.46 2.13
CA SER A 28 -19.73 -8.90 0.76
C SER A 28 -20.23 -10.33 0.57
N GLU A 29 -20.80 -10.61 -0.60
CA GLU A 29 -21.19 -11.99 -0.97
C GLU A 29 -19.95 -12.87 -1.19
N PHE A 30 -18.92 -12.31 -1.82
CA PHE A 30 -17.62 -12.94 -2.03
C PHE A 30 -16.54 -11.87 -2.22
N GLY A 31 -15.28 -12.23 -2.01
CA GLY A 31 -14.15 -11.34 -2.23
C GLY A 31 -12.81 -11.98 -1.88
N ASN A 32 -11.73 -11.45 -2.46
CA ASN A 32 -10.37 -11.76 -2.03
C ASN A 32 -9.85 -10.59 -1.20
N PHE A 33 -9.76 -10.79 0.11
CA PHE A 33 -9.40 -9.75 1.07
C PHE A 33 -7.92 -9.84 1.42
N SER A 34 -7.22 -8.70 1.38
CA SER A 34 -5.80 -8.65 1.67
C SER A 34 -5.49 -9.24 3.05
N ALA A 35 -4.54 -10.18 3.09
CA ALA A 35 -4.00 -10.71 4.33
C ALA A 35 -3.41 -9.57 5.17
N PRO A 36 -3.43 -9.67 6.51
CA PRO A 36 -2.94 -8.60 7.36
C PRO A 36 -1.54 -8.11 7.02
N GLU A 37 -0.61 -9.00 6.74
CA GLU A 37 0.79 -8.75 6.43
C GLU A 37 0.98 -8.08 5.06
N ASN A 38 -0.03 -8.14 4.21
CA ASN A 38 0.00 -7.53 2.88
C ASN A 38 -0.63 -6.14 2.86
N LEU A 39 -1.11 -5.60 3.99
CA LEU A 39 -1.59 -4.22 4.05
C LEU A 39 -0.41 -3.24 4.10
N HIS A 40 -0.22 -2.49 3.01
CA HIS A 40 0.84 -1.51 2.86
C HIS A 40 0.40 -0.39 1.90
N LEU A 41 1.13 0.72 1.90
CA LEU A 41 1.01 1.77 0.89
C LEU A 41 2.13 1.57 -0.14
N THR A 42 1.78 1.18 -1.37
CA THR A 42 2.75 1.04 -2.45
C THR A 42 3.20 2.42 -2.94
N LEU A 43 4.51 2.66 -3.04
CA LEU A 43 5.10 3.88 -3.59
C LEU A 43 5.45 3.71 -5.07
N ALA A 44 6.16 2.62 -5.40
CA ALA A 44 6.63 2.38 -6.75
C ALA A 44 6.53 0.89 -7.11
N PHE A 45 5.99 0.61 -8.30
CA PHE A 45 5.93 -0.73 -8.86
C PHE A 45 7.09 -0.95 -9.83
N LEU A 46 8.02 -1.85 -9.50
CA LEU A 46 9.23 -2.08 -10.30
C LEU A 46 9.06 -3.22 -11.32
N GLY A 47 8.01 -4.03 -11.18
CA GLY A 47 7.75 -5.15 -12.09
C GLY A 47 8.73 -6.31 -11.89
N GLU A 48 8.98 -7.06 -12.95
CA GLU A 48 9.93 -8.18 -12.88
C GLU A 48 11.37 -7.66 -12.86
N CYS A 49 12.10 -8.07 -11.83
CA CYS A 49 13.51 -7.74 -11.66
C CYS A 49 14.36 -9.00 -11.54
N ASP A 50 15.54 -8.95 -12.15
CA ASP A 50 16.63 -9.90 -11.94
C ASP A 50 17.46 -9.53 -10.68
N ALA A 51 18.50 -10.32 -10.39
CA ALA A 51 19.34 -10.10 -9.21
C ALA A 51 20.10 -8.76 -9.25
N LYS A 52 20.53 -8.31 -10.44
CA LYS A 52 21.27 -7.05 -10.62
C LYS A 52 20.33 -5.86 -10.40
N GLN A 53 19.13 -5.92 -10.97
CA GLN A 53 18.08 -4.91 -10.80
C GLN A 53 17.61 -4.85 -9.34
N THR A 54 17.49 -6.00 -8.67
CA THR A 54 17.16 -6.08 -7.25
C THR A 54 18.22 -5.39 -6.40
N ALA A 55 19.51 -5.62 -6.68
CA ALA A 55 20.61 -4.96 -5.97
C ALA A 55 20.63 -3.45 -6.22
N ALA A 56 20.37 -3.02 -7.46
CA ALA A 56 20.30 -1.61 -7.81
C ALA A 56 19.12 -0.90 -7.11
N ALA A 57 17.95 -1.54 -7.02
CA ALA A 57 16.81 -0.99 -6.29
C ALA A 57 17.11 -0.80 -4.80
N LYS A 58 17.79 -1.76 -4.16
CA LYS A 58 18.24 -1.62 -2.77
C LYS A 58 19.23 -0.46 -2.60
N ALA A 59 20.25 -0.39 -3.45
CA ALA A 59 21.22 0.69 -3.40
C ALA A 59 20.57 2.07 -3.60
N ALA A 60 19.57 2.18 -4.48
CA ALA A 60 18.81 3.42 -4.64
C ALA A 60 18.06 3.79 -3.36
N MET A 61 17.38 2.83 -2.71
CA MET A 61 16.70 3.06 -1.43
C MET A 61 17.66 3.52 -0.33
N ASP A 62 18.89 3.00 -0.29
CA ASP A 62 19.90 3.39 0.71
C ASP A 62 20.37 4.85 0.54
N THR A 63 20.14 5.47 -0.62
CA THR A 63 20.49 6.89 -0.86
C THR A 63 19.39 7.87 -0.44
N ILE A 64 18.18 7.38 -0.15
CA ILE A 64 17.03 8.22 0.16
C ILE A 64 17.17 8.75 1.58
N ASN A 65 17.07 10.07 1.74
CA ASN A 65 17.05 10.74 3.03
C ASN A 65 15.92 11.77 3.06
N PHE A 66 15.01 11.65 4.02
CA PHE A 66 13.89 12.56 4.22
C PHE A 66 13.56 12.65 5.71
N GLU A 67 13.00 13.79 6.12
CA GLU A 67 12.47 13.93 7.47
C GLU A 67 11.15 13.17 7.60
N PRO A 68 10.95 12.32 8.63
CA PRO A 68 9.68 11.64 8.84
C PRO A 68 8.52 12.62 8.93
N PHE A 69 7.42 12.32 8.25
CA PHE A 69 6.23 13.17 8.23
C PHE A 69 4.96 12.34 8.43
N PRO A 70 3.89 12.95 8.97
CA PRO A 70 2.64 12.23 9.18
C PRO A 70 1.91 11.98 7.86
N ILE A 71 1.29 10.81 7.74
CA ILE A 71 0.38 10.44 6.65
C ILE A 71 -0.96 10.08 7.28
N SER A 72 -2.04 10.65 6.75
CA SER A 72 -3.41 10.39 7.19
C SER A 72 -4.16 9.62 6.11
N ILE A 73 -4.88 8.57 6.53
CA ILE A 73 -5.84 7.86 5.69
C ILE A 73 -7.19 8.54 5.86
N GLU A 74 -7.71 9.13 4.79
CA GLU A 74 -8.84 10.07 4.87
C GLU A 74 -10.09 9.60 4.14
N CYS A 75 -9.94 8.68 3.19
CA CYS A 75 -11.07 8.21 2.41
C CYS A 75 -11.01 6.71 2.14
N VAL A 76 -12.16 6.15 1.78
CA VAL A 76 -12.28 4.82 1.21
C VAL A 76 -12.87 4.98 -0.18
N GLY A 77 -12.22 4.38 -1.16
CA GLY A 77 -12.62 4.43 -2.55
C GLY A 77 -12.81 3.03 -3.13
N ARG A 78 -13.34 2.98 -4.35
CA ARG A 78 -13.43 1.75 -5.12
C ARG A 78 -13.15 1.96 -6.59
N PHE A 79 -12.39 1.05 -7.17
CA PHE A 79 -12.28 0.91 -8.63
C PHE A 79 -13.30 -0.11 -9.11
N ARG A 80 -14.22 0.33 -9.98
CA ARG A 80 -15.23 -0.55 -10.57
C ARG A 80 -14.68 -1.24 -11.82
N ARG A 81 -14.82 -2.55 -11.90
CA ARG A 81 -14.38 -3.36 -13.05
C ARG A 81 -15.31 -4.56 -13.26
N GLY A 82 -15.35 -5.12 -14.47
CA GLY A 82 -16.25 -6.22 -14.84
C GLY A 82 -16.08 -7.53 -14.05
N GLY A 83 -15.01 -7.67 -13.26
CA GLY A 83 -14.73 -8.84 -12.41
C GLY A 83 -14.83 -8.57 -10.90
N GLY A 84 -15.57 -7.54 -10.49
CA GLY A 84 -15.75 -7.13 -9.10
C GLY A 84 -14.89 -5.94 -8.68
N ASP A 85 -15.44 -5.11 -7.80
CA ASP A 85 -14.81 -3.87 -7.34
C ASP A 85 -13.51 -4.14 -6.56
N ILE A 86 -12.53 -3.24 -6.69
CA ILE A 86 -11.37 -3.19 -5.79
C ILE A 86 -11.59 -2.05 -4.81
N TRP A 87 -11.71 -2.35 -3.54
CA TRP A 87 -11.78 -1.36 -2.46
C TRP A 87 -10.38 -0.97 -1.98
N TRP A 88 -10.18 0.31 -1.68
CA TRP A 88 -8.92 0.85 -1.22
C TRP A 88 -9.13 1.97 -0.19
N ALA A 89 -8.14 2.18 0.67
CA ALA A 89 -8.09 3.29 1.61
C ALA A 89 -7.10 4.33 1.10
N GLY A 90 -7.56 5.57 0.93
CA GLY A 90 -6.79 6.67 0.37
C GLY A 90 -6.09 7.49 1.43
N VAL A 91 -4.90 7.96 1.08
CA VAL A 91 -4.15 8.93 1.87
C VAL A 91 -4.35 10.34 1.32
N CYS A 92 -4.23 11.35 2.18
CA CYS A 92 -4.18 12.73 1.72
C CYS A 92 -2.96 12.93 0.80
N GLU A 93 -3.17 13.55 -0.37
CA GLU A 93 -2.07 13.95 -1.24
C GLU A 93 -1.34 15.14 -0.61
N GLY A 94 -0.25 14.84 0.11
CA GLY A 94 0.65 15.83 0.70
C GLY A 94 1.96 15.90 -0.07
N GLY A 95 2.52 17.10 -0.22
CA GLY A 95 3.79 17.34 -0.92
C GLY A 95 4.94 16.40 -0.50
N PRO A 96 5.21 16.19 0.81
CA PRO A 96 6.29 15.29 1.24
C PRO A 96 6.13 13.83 0.76
N LEU A 97 4.90 13.32 0.64
CA LEU A 97 4.67 11.96 0.16
C LEU A 97 4.89 11.82 -1.35
N LEU A 98 4.56 12.85 -2.13
CA LEU A 98 4.74 12.84 -3.58
C LEU A 98 6.20 13.08 -4.01
N ASN A 99 7.05 13.56 -3.10
CA ASN A 99 8.46 13.85 -3.34
C ASN A 99 9.42 12.76 -2.82
N LEU A 100 8.88 11.61 -2.39
CA LEU A 100 9.62 10.40 -2.00
C LEU A 100 10.01 9.59 -3.23
#